data_AF-A0A3N1T8B8-F1
#
_entry.id   AF-A0A3N1T8B8-F1
#
_cell.length_a   1.000
_cell.length_b   1.000
_cell.length_c   1.000
_cell.angle_alpha   90.00
_cell.angle_beta   90.00
_cell.angle_gamma   90.00
#
_symmetry.space_group_name_H-M   'P 1'
#
loop_
_entity.id
_entity.type
_entity.pdbx_description
1 polymer ?
#
loop_
_entity_poly.entity_id
_entity_poly.type
_entity_poly.pdbx_seq_one_letter_code
_entity_poly.pdbx_strand_id
1 'polypeptide(L)'
;MSDHRAEHADAWSEQSAGYPADRTASAQPSAPAAVTPADAADAARLVAFGLQPKLLPARDAEYAELLRRYREEPAFGRLADAVATGLGLIVLEVSTRAGMAVTAGEDSVFAVRMGDYARRASPDSADRFLHGLAHLAVAAMAFPRPEDLADDAYIGRITVNGVDAFVRQACHRLEERAEAHGDNTDPASDAPGLEAGWRVYARRSSTGATKDARRLAGSTTGIVGKAVAFLTDSGFLQRTGDDAGGAFRTTARYQLQVRDMAGSAAMAELLELGVVPVTDGSATLLPPPDPDDLELAADAGLPFHG
;
A
#
# COMPACT_ATOMS: atom_id res chain seq x y z
N MET A 1 -21.04 -101.84 13.20
CA MET A 1 -21.45 -101.33 11.89
C MET A 1 -22.92 -100.98 11.97
N SER A 2 -23.22 -99.72 11.64
CA SER A 2 -24.55 -99.18 11.27
C SER A 2 -25.52 -98.79 12.39
N ASP A 3 -25.42 -97.50 12.72
CA ASP A 3 -26.46 -96.47 12.62
C ASP A 3 -27.74 -96.54 13.45
N HIS A 4 -27.77 -95.68 14.47
CA HIS A 4 -28.99 -95.14 15.05
C HIS A 4 -29.43 -93.86 14.32
N ARG A 5 -30.72 -93.83 14.01
CA ARG A 5 -31.52 -92.72 13.47
C ARG A 5 -32.15 -91.91 14.61
N ALA A 6 -32.09 -90.58 14.52
CA ALA A 6 -33.07 -89.61 15.04
C ALA A 6 -32.70 -88.23 14.43
N GLU A 7 -33.41 -87.72 13.41
CA GLU A 7 -34.65 -86.92 13.46
C GLU A 7 -34.42 -85.41 13.63
N HIS A 8 -35.35 -84.64 13.04
CA HIS A 8 -35.52 -83.18 12.97
C HIS A 8 -34.83 -82.48 11.77
N ALA A 9 -35.48 -82.40 10.60
CA ALA A 9 -36.61 -81.54 10.22
C ALA A 9 -36.17 -80.09 9.93
N ASP A 10 -36.16 -79.80 8.64
CA ASP A 10 -35.86 -78.54 7.97
C ASP A 10 -36.78 -77.37 8.35
N ALA A 11 -36.24 -76.19 8.03
CA ALA A 11 -36.95 -75.01 7.51
C ALA A 11 -37.62 -74.05 8.50
N TRP A 12 -36.79 -73.25 9.18
CA TRP A 12 -37.13 -71.86 9.51
C TRP A 12 -35.93 -70.95 9.24
N SER A 13 -35.90 -70.38 8.03
CA SER A 13 -34.98 -69.34 7.61
C SER A 13 -35.46 -67.98 8.11
N GLU A 14 -34.94 -67.56 9.26
CA GLU A 14 -35.00 -66.16 9.72
C GLU A 14 -33.58 -65.66 9.93
N GLN A 15 -33.02 -65.01 8.91
CA GLN A 15 -31.90 -64.08 9.07
C GLN A 15 -32.28 -62.75 8.43
N SER A 16 -32.97 -61.98 9.27
CA SER A 16 -32.97 -60.53 9.40
C SER A 16 -32.18 -59.77 8.32
N ALA A 17 -32.92 -59.10 7.44
CA ALA A 17 -32.43 -58.05 6.58
C ALA A 17 -31.72 -56.99 7.42
N GLY A 18 -30.39 -57.00 7.42
CA GLY A 18 -29.56 -55.98 8.04
C GLY A 18 -29.81 -54.64 7.35
N TYR A 19 -30.36 -53.69 8.10
CA TYR A 19 -30.32 -52.27 7.77
C TYR A 19 -28.88 -51.89 7.33
N PRO A 20 -28.68 -51.19 6.21
CA PRO A 20 -27.37 -50.64 5.90
C PRO A 20 -27.05 -49.64 7.00
N ALA A 21 -26.06 -49.98 7.83
CA ALA A 21 -25.49 -49.05 8.79
C ALA A 21 -25.07 -47.80 8.04
N ASP A 22 -25.71 -46.69 8.40
CA ASP A 22 -25.42 -45.35 7.96
C ASP A 22 -23.94 -45.06 8.26
N ARG A 23 -23.08 -45.33 7.27
CA ARG A 23 -21.70 -44.85 7.27
C ARG A 23 -21.75 -43.40 6.85
N THR A 24 -22.23 -42.54 7.74
CA THR A 24 -21.73 -41.17 7.82
C THR A 24 -20.24 -41.28 8.13
N ALA A 25 -19.44 -41.45 7.07
CA ALA A 25 -18.02 -41.22 7.11
C ALA A 25 -17.85 -39.76 7.50
N SER A 26 -17.64 -39.51 8.78
CA SER A 26 -17.11 -38.24 9.27
C SER A 26 -15.77 -38.05 8.57
N ALA A 27 -15.77 -37.26 7.49
CA ALA A 27 -14.55 -36.85 6.81
C ALA A 27 -13.69 -36.15 7.85
N GLN A 28 -12.64 -36.84 8.32
CA GLN A 28 -11.65 -36.21 9.18
C GLN A 28 -11.10 -35.00 8.43
N PRO A 29 -11.06 -33.80 9.03
CA PRO A 29 -10.47 -32.65 8.37
C PRO A 29 -9.04 -33.02 7.98
N SER A 30 -8.75 -32.97 6.68
CA SER A 30 -7.43 -33.26 6.14
C SER A 30 -6.40 -32.38 6.85
N ALA A 31 -5.41 -33.00 7.48
CA ALA A 31 -4.33 -32.30 8.16
C ALA A 31 -3.71 -31.27 7.21
N PRO A 32 -3.40 -30.04 7.67
CA PRO A 32 -2.79 -29.04 6.81
C PRO A 32 -1.48 -29.59 6.24
N ALA A 33 -1.32 -29.49 4.91
CA ALA A 33 -0.11 -29.94 4.22
C ALA A 33 1.13 -29.28 4.84
N ALA A 34 2.18 -30.07 5.06
CA ALA A 34 3.41 -29.58 5.66
C ALA A 34 4.14 -28.65 4.68
N VAL A 35 4.61 -27.49 5.17
CA VAL A 35 5.44 -26.56 4.43
C VAL A 35 6.79 -27.21 4.10
N THR A 36 7.20 -27.14 2.84
CA THR A 36 8.47 -27.71 2.35
C THR A 36 9.54 -26.63 2.15
N PRO A 37 10.83 -27.01 2.06
CA PRO A 37 11.89 -26.07 1.64
C PRO A 37 11.65 -25.47 0.25
N ALA A 38 10.96 -26.18 -0.64
CA ALA A 38 10.59 -25.67 -1.95
C ALA A 38 9.57 -24.53 -1.84
N ASP A 39 8.58 -24.67 -0.95
CA ASP A 39 7.61 -23.59 -0.69
C ASP A 39 8.29 -22.33 -0.17
N ALA A 40 9.31 -22.47 0.69
CA ALA A 40 10.08 -21.33 1.18
C ALA A 40 10.88 -20.66 0.06
N ALA A 41 11.47 -21.44 -0.85
CA ALA A 41 12.20 -20.90 -2.01
C ALA A 41 11.26 -20.16 -2.98
N ASP A 42 10.08 -20.72 -3.24
CA ASP A 42 9.05 -20.14 -4.09
C ASP A 42 8.46 -18.86 -3.47
N ALA A 43 8.20 -18.86 -2.16
CA ALA A 43 7.76 -17.69 -1.41
C ALA A 43 8.80 -16.55 -1.47
N ALA A 44 10.08 -16.87 -1.27
CA ALA A 44 11.16 -15.90 -1.42
C ALA A 44 11.28 -15.37 -2.85
N ARG A 45 11.01 -16.22 -3.86
CA ARG A 45 11.01 -15.82 -5.26
C ARG A 45 9.88 -14.88 -5.61
N LEU A 46 8.68 -15.11 -5.06
CA LEU A 46 7.55 -14.20 -5.19
C LEU A 46 7.89 -12.80 -4.63
N VAL A 47 8.51 -12.74 -3.45
CA VAL A 47 8.99 -11.48 -2.87
C VAL A 47 10.06 -10.82 -3.74
N ALA A 48 11.00 -11.60 -4.29
CA ALA A 48 12.01 -11.10 -5.21
C ALA A 48 11.41 -10.52 -6.50
N PHE A 49 10.30 -11.06 -7.01
CA PHE A 49 9.56 -10.45 -8.11
C PHE A 49 8.87 -9.15 -7.70
N GLY A 50 8.33 -9.06 -6.48
CA GLY A 50 7.75 -7.82 -5.94
C GLY A 50 8.77 -6.67 -5.87
N LEU A 51 10.03 -7.00 -5.55
CA LEU A 51 11.15 -6.05 -5.52
C LEU A 51 11.65 -5.62 -6.92
N GLN A 52 11.14 -6.19 -8.01
CA GLN A 52 11.47 -5.80 -9.37
C GLN A 52 10.42 -4.79 -9.89
N PRO A 53 10.72 -3.48 -9.94
CA PRO A 53 9.67 -2.46 -10.05
C PRO A 53 8.95 -2.44 -11.40
N LYS A 54 9.62 -2.91 -12.46
CA LYS A 54 9.08 -2.92 -13.84
C LYS A 54 8.60 -4.30 -14.31
N LEU A 55 8.82 -5.35 -13.52
CA LEU A 55 8.37 -6.70 -13.86
C LEU A 55 6.88 -6.86 -13.54
N LEU A 56 6.09 -7.39 -14.47
CA LEU A 56 4.66 -7.60 -14.31
C LEU A 56 4.32 -9.09 -14.40
N PRO A 57 3.35 -9.61 -13.63
CA PRO A 57 2.93 -11.01 -13.71
C PRO A 57 2.50 -11.41 -15.13
N ALA A 58 1.83 -10.51 -15.87
CA ALA A 58 1.41 -10.78 -17.24
C ALA A 58 2.57 -11.01 -18.24
N ARG A 59 3.82 -10.72 -17.85
CA ARG A 59 5.02 -10.87 -18.69
C ARG A 59 5.93 -12.02 -18.23
N ASP A 60 5.58 -12.70 -17.14
CA ASP A 60 6.40 -13.75 -16.53
C ASP A 60 5.49 -14.86 -15.98
N ALA A 61 5.57 -16.04 -16.59
CA ALA A 61 4.70 -17.16 -16.27
C ALA A 61 4.96 -17.72 -14.85
N GLU A 62 6.21 -17.71 -14.39
CA GLU A 62 6.55 -18.15 -13.03
C GLU A 62 5.98 -17.18 -12.01
N TYR A 63 6.11 -15.87 -12.25
CA TYR A 63 5.52 -14.86 -11.38
C TYR A 63 3.99 -14.98 -11.34
N ALA A 64 3.33 -15.14 -12.50
CA ALA A 64 1.88 -15.32 -12.56
C ALA A 64 1.42 -16.55 -11.76
N GLU A 65 2.16 -17.66 -11.84
CA GLU A 65 1.86 -18.89 -11.14
C GLU A 65 2.06 -18.78 -9.62
N LEU A 66 3.17 -18.18 -9.17
CA LEU A 66 3.41 -17.95 -7.74
C LEU A 66 2.37 -16.99 -7.14
N LEU A 67 1.93 -15.99 -7.90
CA LEU A 67 0.87 -15.07 -7.48
C LEU A 67 -0.50 -15.78 -7.39
N ARG A 68 -0.77 -16.72 -8.30
CA ARG A 68 -1.95 -17.58 -8.22
C ARG A 68 -1.89 -18.46 -6.96
N ARG A 69 -0.77 -19.14 -6.71
CA ARG A 69 -0.55 -19.92 -5.47
C ARG A 69 -0.74 -19.08 -4.22
N TYR A 70 -0.20 -17.85 -4.15
CA TYR A 70 -0.40 -16.95 -3.01
C TYR A 70 -1.89 -16.74 -2.69
N ARG A 71 -2.71 -16.54 -3.72
CA ARG A 71 -4.14 -16.24 -3.56
C ARG A 71 -4.98 -17.48 -3.27
N GLU A 72 -4.57 -18.64 -3.77
CA GLU A 72 -5.36 -19.88 -3.70
C GLU A 72 -4.92 -20.82 -2.56
N GLU A 73 -3.67 -20.72 -2.09
CA GLU A 73 -3.08 -21.56 -1.04
C GLU A 73 -2.74 -20.70 0.21
N PRO A 74 -3.63 -20.61 1.23
CA PRO A 74 -3.40 -19.74 2.38
C PRO A 74 -2.11 -20.02 3.17
N ALA A 75 -1.63 -21.26 3.16
CA ALA A 75 -0.36 -21.61 3.81
C ALA A 75 0.85 -21.01 3.08
N PHE A 76 0.84 -21.04 1.74
CA PHE A 76 1.87 -20.41 0.92
C PHE A 76 1.81 -18.88 1.03
N GLY A 77 0.61 -18.30 1.05
CA GLY A 77 0.42 -16.86 1.27
C GLY A 77 1.06 -16.38 2.59
N ARG A 78 0.74 -17.05 3.71
CA ARG A 78 1.36 -16.73 5.01
C ARG A 78 2.88 -16.88 5.02
N LEU A 79 3.41 -17.86 4.28
CA LEU A 79 4.86 -18.06 4.17
C LEU A 79 5.52 -16.90 3.41
N ALA A 80 4.92 -16.46 2.30
CA ALA A 80 5.41 -15.30 1.55
C ALA A 80 5.34 -14.00 2.38
N ASP A 81 4.26 -13.79 3.13
CA ASP A 81 4.13 -12.65 4.04
C ASP A 81 5.20 -12.70 5.15
N ALA A 82 5.48 -13.87 5.70
CA ALA A 82 6.53 -14.06 6.70
C ALA A 82 7.92 -13.76 6.12
N VAL A 83 8.21 -14.19 4.88
CA VAL A 83 9.46 -13.87 4.20
C VAL A 83 9.58 -12.35 3.96
N ALA A 84 8.52 -11.71 3.46
CA ALA A 84 8.50 -10.26 3.27
C ALA A 84 8.74 -9.50 4.58
N THR A 85 8.02 -9.90 5.64
CA THR A 85 8.17 -9.32 6.99
C THR A 85 9.59 -9.50 7.53
N GLY A 86 10.18 -10.69 7.35
CA GLY A 86 11.56 -10.97 7.76
C GLY A 86 12.61 -10.13 7.02
N LEU A 87 12.28 -9.62 5.84
CA LEU A 87 13.09 -8.67 5.07
C LEU A 87 12.79 -7.19 5.42
N GLY A 88 11.89 -6.93 6.37
CA GLY A 88 11.42 -5.59 6.72
C GLY A 88 10.53 -4.97 5.62
N LEU A 89 9.82 -5.79 4.85
CA LEU A 89 8.89 -5.35 3.83
C LEU A 89 7.45 -5.49 4.32
N ILE A 90 6.61 -4.53 3.94
CA ILE A 90 5.17 -4.52 4.17
C ILE A 90 4.50 -4.83 2.84
N VAL A 91 3.67 -5.87 2.80
CA VAL A 91 2.89 -6.23 1.62
C VAL A 91 1.66 -5.33 1.57
N LEU A 92 1.60 -4.44 0.57
CA LEU A 92 0.48 -3.52 0.38
C LEU A 92 -0.70 -4.22 -0.32
N GLU A 93 -0.39 -5.01 -1.34
CA GLU A 93 -1.38 -5.74 -2.12
C GLU A 93 -0.71 -6.92 -2.85
N VAL A 94 -1.46 -7.99 -3.07
CA VAL A 94 -1.10 -9.05 -4.01
C VAL A 94 -2.22 -9.26 -5.02
N SER A 95 -2.02 -8.81 -6.26
CA SER A 95 -3.04 -8.88 -7.32
C SER A 95 -2.43 -9.12 -8.70
N THR A 96 -3.26 -9.50 -9.67
CA THR A 96 -2.80 -9.66 -11.07
C THR A 96 -2.43 -8.32 -11.71
N ARG A 97 -3.03 -7.22 -11.22
CA ARG A 97 -2.80 -5.85 -11.66
C ARG A 97 -1.48 -5.30 -11.13
N ALA A 98 -1.22 -5.45 -9.83
CA ALA A 98 -0.08 -4.85 -9.16
C ALA A 98 1.12 -5.82 -9.03
N GLY A 99 0.87 -7.12 -9.14
CA GLY A 99 1.79 -8.14 -8.67
C GLY A 99 1.77 -8.23 -7.14
N MET A 100 2.88 -8.68 -6.55
CA MET A 100 3.18 -8.47 -5.14
C MET A 100 3.73 -7.05 -4.95
N ALA A 101 2.86 -6.13 -4.55
CA ALA A 101 3.24 -4.76 -4.23
C ALA A 101 3.73 -4.70 -2.79
N VAL A 102 5.00 -4.32 -2.60
CA VAL A 102 5.62 -4.18 -1.29
C VAL A 102 6.15 -2.77 -1.11
N THR A 103 6.13 -2.31 0.14
CA THR A 103 6.88 -1.14 0.57
C THR A 103 7.84 -1.52 1.69
N ALA A 104 8.83 -0.66 1.94
CA ALA A 104 9.83 -0.90 2.97
C ALA A 104 9.37 -0.28 4.29
N GLY A 105 9.44 -1.03 5.39
CA GLY A 105 9.26 -0.47 6.73
C GLY A 105 10.38 0.52 7.09
N GLU A 106 10.18 1.33 8.13
CA GLU A 106 11.09 2.42 8.53
C GLU A 106 12.54 1.97 8.79
N ASP A 107 12.69 0.77 9.38
CA ASP A 107 13.97 0.15 9.73
C ASP A 107 14.48 -0.83 8.66
N SER A 108 13.79 -0.94 7.53
CA SER A 108 14.16 -1.84 6.46
C SER A 108 15.45 -1.42 5.76
N VAL A 109 16.28 -2.40 5.39
CA VAL A 109 17.44 -2.17 4.52
C VAL A 109 17.04 -1.74 3.11
N PHE A 110 15.77 -1.99 2.73
CA PHE A 110 15.19 -1.57 1.47
C PHE A 110 14.57 -0.18 1.52
N ALA A 111 14.53 0.47 2.70
CA ALA A 111 13.97 1.80 2.85
C ALA A 111 14.81 2.81 2.06
N VAL A 112 14.21 3.34 0.99
CA VAL A 112 14.79 4.47 0.27
C VAL A 112 14.50 5.73 1.06
N ARG A 113 15.44 6.14 1.91
CA ARG A 113 15.31 7.42 2.62
C ARG A 113 15.42 8.54 1.61
N MET A 114 14.46 9.48 1.61
CA MET A 114 14.51 10.65 0.71
C MET A 114 15.79 11.46 0.90
N GLY A 115 16.40 11.43 2.09
CA GLY A 115 17.74 11.99 2.31
C GLY A 115 18.84 11.32 1.47
N ASP A 116 18.79 10.00 1.26
CA ASP A 116 19.74 9.25 0.42
C ASP A 116 19.49 9.46 -1.06
N TYR A 117 18.23 9.44 -1.48
CA TYR A 117 17.84 9.80 -2.85
C TYR A 117 18.26 11.23 -3.18
N ALA A 118 17.88 12.18 -2.33
CA ALA A 118 18.12 13.59 -2.59
C ALA A 118 19.60 13.94 -2.49
N ARG A 119 20.40 13.30 -1.61
CA ARG A 119 21.88 13.39 -1.64
C ARG A 119 22.47 12.93 -2.98
N ARG A 120 21.94 11.85 -3.57
CA ARG A 120 22.38 11.35 -4.88
C ARG A 120 21.90 12.23 -6.04
N ALA A 121 20.72 12.83 -5.91
CA ALA A 121 20.11 13.69 -6.93
C ALA A 121 20.68 15.12 -6.94
N SER A 122 21.01 15.68 -5.76
CA SER A 122 21.71 16.95 -5.60
C SER A 122 22.43 17.10 -4.24
N PRO A 123 23.69 17.57 -4.23
CA PRO A 123 24.40 17.84 -2.98
C PRO A 123 23.79 19.01 -2.19
N ASP A 124 23.08 19.94 -2.84
CA ASP A 124 22.49 21.14 -2.21
C ASP A 124 21.18 20.83 -1.46
N SER A 125 21.10 21.25 -0.20
CA SER A 125 19.92 21.06 0.67
C SER A 125 18.64 21.68 0.11
N ALA A 126 18.72 22.82 -0.57
CA ALA A 126 17.57 23.48 -1.19
C ALA A 126 17.00 22.62 -2.33
N ASP A 127 17.87 22.02 -3.15
CA ASP A 127 17.43 21.11 -4.20
C ASP A 127 16.74 19.86 -3.64
N ARG A 128 17.16 19.36 -2.47
CA ARG A 128 16.51 18.20 -1.83
C ARG A 128 15.07 18.49 -1.44
N PHE A 129 14.82 19.65 -0.84
CA PHE A 129 13.47 20.10 -0.53
C PHE A 129 12.59 20.17 -1.80
N LEU A 130 13.13 20.73 -2.88
CA LEU A 130 12.39 20.88 -4.14
C LEU A 130 12.10 19.53 -4.81
N HIS A 131 12.97 18.53 -4.66
CA HIS A 131 12.66 17.16 -5.09
C HIS A 131 11.51 16.58 -4.25
N GLY A 132 11.55 16.72 -2.92
CA GLY A 132 10.44 16.31 -2.05
C GLY A 132 9.11 16.95 -2.46
N LEU A 133 9.12 18.27 -2.69
CA LEU A 133 7.95 19.02 -3.18
C LEU A 133 7.47 18.53 -4.55
N ALA A 134 8.38 18.22 -5.47
CA ALA A 134 8.02 17.67 -6.78
C ALA A 134 7.33 16.30 -6.65
N HIS A 135 7.81 15.42 -5.77
CA HIS A 135 7.16 14.11 -5.53
C HIS A 135 5.74 14.28 -4.96
N LEU A 136 5.56 15.19 -4.00
CA LEU A 136 4.24 15.50 -3.44
C LEU A 136 3.30 16.07 -4.50
N ALA A 137 3.79 17.01 -5.32
CA ALA A 137 3.02 17.60 -6.40
C ALA A 137 2.61 16.57 -7.47
N VAL A 138 3.50 15.64 -7.81
CA VAL A 138 3.17 14.52 -8.71
C VAL A 138 2.03 13.68 -8.10
N ALA A 139 2.11 13.31 -6.83
CA ALA A 139 1.06 12.53 -6.17
C ALA A 139 -0.28 13.28 -6.15
N ALA A 140 -0.27 14.56 -5.74
CA ALA A 140 -1.47 15.39 -5.65
C ALA A 140 -2.13 15.64 -7.02
N MET A 141 -1.34 15.85 -8.07
CA MET A 141 -1.89 15.98 -9.43
C MET A 141 -2.34 14.66 -10.02
N ALA A 142 -1.63 13.57 -9.70
CA ALA A 142 -1.97 12.26 -10.19
C ALA A 142 -3.23 11.71 -9.54
N PHE A 143 -3.52 12.06 -8.29
CA PHE A 143 -4.71 11.65 -7.53
C PHE A 143 -5.34 12.86 -6.83
N PRO A 144 -6.06 13.73 -7.56
CA PRO A 144 -6.59 14.98 -7.01
C PRO A 144 -7.63 14.79 -5.92
N ARG A 145 -8.28 13.63 -5.87
CA ARG A 145 -9.34 13.33 -4.91
C ARG A 145 -9.04 12.04 -4.15
N PRO A 146 -9.40 11.93 -2.86
CA PRO A 146 -9.18 10.72 -2.09
C PRO A 146 -9.78 9.45 -2.72
N GLU A 147 -10.94 9.56 -3.39
CA GLU A 147 -11.57 8.44 -4.10
C GLU A 147 -10.74 7.91 -5.26
N ASP A 148 -9.87 8.74 -5.87
CA ASP A 148 -8.97 8.32 -6.94
C ASP A 148 -7.91 7.33 -6.44
N LEU A 149 -7.64 7.28 -5.13
CA LEU A 149 -6.75 6.28 -4.50
C LEU A 149 -7.46 4.96 -4.16
N ALA A 150 -8.80 4.98 -4.09
CA ALA A 150 -9.62 3.80 -3.81
C ALA A 150 -10.15 3.12 -5.08
N ASP A 151 -10.17 3.83 -6.21
CA ASP A 151 -10.62 3.31 -7.50
C ASP A 151 -9.49 2.62 -8.28
N ASP A 152 -9.52 1.29 -8.34
CA ASP A 152 -8.53 0.49 -9.07
C ASP A 152 -8.52 0.74 -10.59
N ALA A 153 -9.63 1.27 -11.16
CA ALA A 153 -9.74 1.60 -12.57
C ALA A 153 -9.17 3.00 -12.88
N TYR A 154 -8.95 3.83 -11.86
CA TYR A 154 -8.45 5.18 -12.04
C TYR A 154 -6.99 5.17 -12.54
N ILE A 155 -6.70 6.04 -13.51
CA ILE A 155 -5.37 6.22 -14.08
C ILE A 155 -5.06 7.72 -14.13
N GLY A 156 -4.24 8.15 -13.18
CA GLY A 156 -3.70 9.50 -13.12
C GLY A 156 -2.79 9.79 -14.31
N ARG A 157 -2.84 11.01 -14.83
CA ARG A 157 -2.00 11.48 -15.93
C ARG A 157 -1.39 12.82 -15.58
N ILE A 158 -0.10 12.95 -15.85
CA ILE A 158 0.65 14.17 -15.55
C ILE A 158 1.62 14.49 -16.68
N THR A 159 2.05 15.75 -16.72
CA THR A 159 3.19 16.21 -17.52
C THR A 159 4.15 16.98 -16.64
N VAL A 160 5.43 17.00 -17.00
CA VAL A 160 6.46 17.74 -16.24
C VAL A 160 6.09 19.21 -16.11
N ASN A 161 5.69 19.86 -17.20
CA ASN A 161 5.29 21.26 -17.17
C ASN A 161 3.99 21.49 -16.39
N GLY A 162 3.05 20.52 -16.42
CA GLY A 162 1.83 20.58 -15.62
C GLY A 162 2.12 20.58 -14.11
N VAL A 163 3.06 19.73 -13.68
CA VAL A 163 3.52 19.67 -12.28
C VAL A 163 4.22 20.96 -11.88
N ASP A 164 5.11 21.50 -12.72
CA ASP A 164 5.77 22.79 -12.46
C ASP A 164 4.73 23.92 -12.28
N ALA A 165 3.77 24.01 -13.20
CA ALA A 165 2.71 25.02 -13.15
C ALA A 165 1.84 24.88 -11.90
N PHE A 166 1.49 23.65 -11.49
CA PHE A 166 0.75 23.39 -10.27
C PHE A 166 1.49 23.87 -9.02
N VAL A 167 2.78 23.54 -8.90
CA VAL A 167 3.59 23.99 -7.76
C VAL A 167 3.66 25.51 -7.70
N ARG A 168 3.83 26.19 -8.85
CA ARG A 168 3.82 27.66 -8.91
C ARG A 168 2.48 28.24 -8.46
N GLN A 169 1.37 27.66 -8.91
CA GLN A 169 0.04 28.10 -8.50
C GLN A 169 -0.19 27.89 -6.99
N ALA A 170 0.30 26.78 -6.43
CA ALA A 170 0.24 26.54 -4.99
C ALA A 170 1.07 27.57 -4.21
N CYS A 171 2.28 27.91 -4.69
CA CYS A 171 3.10 28.97 -4.11
C CYS A 171 2.35 30.32 -4.13
N HIS A 172 1.75 30.71 -5.25
CA HIS A 172 1.00 31.97 -5.33
C HIS A 172 -0.17 32.03 -4.33
N ARG A 173 -0.91 30.93 -4.13
CA ARG A 173 -1.99 30.90 -3.13
C ARG A 173 -1.51 30.99 -1.68
N LEU A 174 -0.33 30.42 -1.39
CA LEU A 174 0.29 30.59 -0.09
C LEU A 174 0.69 32.06 0.13
N GLU A 175 1.04 32.79 -0.94
CA GLU A 175 1.35 34.23 -0.91
C GLU A 175 0.15 35.04 -0.51
N GLU A 176 -0.92 34.90 -1.27
CA GLU A 176 -2.18 35.59 -1.04
C GLU A 176 -2.70 35.32 0.38
N ARG A 177 -2.55 34.09 0.88
CA ARG A 177 -2.96 33.73 2.24
C ARG A 177 -2.09 34.38 3.31
N ALA A 178 -0.77 34.35 3.16
CA ALA A 178 0.13 34.94 4.15
C ALA A 178 -0.05 36.47 4.20
N GLU A 179 -0.22 37.12 3.04
CA GLU A 179 -0.55 38.53 2.94
C GLU A 179 -1.88 38.86 3.64
N ALA A 180 -2.91 38.02 3.44
CA ALA A 180 -4.23 38.21 4.06
C ALA A 180 -4.20 38.06 5.59
N HIS A 181 -3.33 37.19 6.13
CA HIS A 181 -3.16 37.00 7.58
C HIS A 181 -2.18 37.98 8.23
N GLY A 182 -1.50 38.82 7.43
CA GLY A 182 -0.47 39.73 7.94
C GLY A 182 0.78 39.02 8.45
N ASP A 183 1.00 37.78 8.01
CA ASP A 183 2.17 36.99 8.38
C ASP A 183 3.41 37.65 7.76
N ASN A 184 4.40 38.01 8.58
CA ASN A 184 5.69 38.45 8.05
C ASN A 184 6.40 37.26 7.40
N THR A 185 6.37 37.23 6.07
CA THR A 185 6.99 36.18 5.26
C THR A 185 8.42 36.49 4.87
N ASP A 186 8.93 37.69 5.23
CA ASP A 186 10.33 38.05 5.05
C ASP A 186 11.17 37.45 6.19
N PRO A 187 12.33 36.86 5.89
CA PRO A 187 13.21 36.34 6.93
C PRO A 187 13.61 37.48 7.87
N ALA A 188 13.50 37.23 9.18
CA ALA A 188 13.99 38.17 10.19
C ALA A 188 15.50 38.41 9.98
N SER A 189 15.97 39.64 10.21
CA SER A 189 17.38 40.04 9.95
C SER A 189 18.42 39.22 10.71
N ASP A 190 18.01 38.52 11.77
CA ASP A 190 18.78 37.62 12.62
C ASP A 190 18.67 36.13 12.23
N ALA A 191 17.83 35.78 11.24
CA ALA A 191 17.77 34.46 10.62
C ALA A 191 17.81 34.51 9.07
N PRO A 192 18.85 35.13 8.45
CA PRO A 192 19.00 35.12 7.00
C PRO A 192 19.25 33.67 6.52
N GLY A 193 18.24 33.08 5.87
CA GLY A 193 18.26 31.70 5.38
C GLY A 193 16.94 30.94 5.56
N LEU A 194 16.06 31.39 6.46
CA LEU A 194 14.71 30.86 6.63
C LEU A 194 13.72 31.61 5.73
N GLU A 195 13.92 31.52 4.43
CA GLU A 195 12.84 31.86 3.51
C GLU A 195 11.82 30.73 3.53
N ALA A 196 10.55 31.09 3.57
CA ALA A 196 9.51 30.08 3.45
C ALA A 196 9.71 29.32 2.13
N GLY A 197 9.81 27.98 2.19
CA GLY A 197 10.38 27.15 1.10
C GLY A 197 9.72 27.30 -0.28
N TRP A 198 8.49 27.80 -0.32
CA TRP A 198 7.73 28.13 -1.52
C TRP A 198 8.27 29.37 -2.27
N ARG A 199 8.88 30.35 -1.58
CA ARG A 199 9.57 31.49 -2.21
C ARG A 199 10.86 31.07 -2.93
N VAL A 200 11.56 30.07 -2.39
CA VAL A 200 12.75 29.46 -3.04
C VAL A 200 12.37 28.87 -4.40
N TYR A 201 11.21 28.21 -4.48
CA TYR A 201 10.66 27.71 -5.74
C TYR A 201 10.24 28.85 -6.66
N ALA A 202 9.49 29.84 -6.15
CA ALA A 202 8.93 30.94 -6.94
C ALA A 202 9.99 31.76 -7.68
N ARG A 203 11.10 32.11 -7.02
CA ARG A 203 12.20 32.88 -7.61
C ARG A 203 13.04 32.12 -8.63
N ARG A 204 12.95 30.78 -8.65
CA ARG A 204 13.78 29.96 -9.52
C ARG A 204 13.21 29.92 -10.93
N SER A 205 14.09 30.03 -11.93
CA SER A 205 13.72 29.99 -13.34
C SER A 205 13.02 28.66 -13.69
N SER A 206 11.89 28.76 -14.40
CA SER A 206 11.12 27.59 -14.84
C SER A 206 11.92 26.72 -15.80
N THR A 207 12.54 27.35 -16.80
CA THR A 207 13.41 26.71 -17.79
C THR A 207 14.84 27.21 -17.63
N GLY A 208 15.84 26.33 -17.72
CA GLY A 208 17.21 26.77 -17.92
C GLY A 208 17.42 27.36 -19.32
N ALA A 209 18.32 28.33 -19.45
CA ALA A 209 18.71 28.85 -20.76
C ALA A 209 19.16 27.69 -21.68
N THR A 210 18.57 27.61 -22.88
CA THR A 210 18.60 26.47 -23.81
C THR A 210 19.99 26.01 -24.28
N LYS A 211 21.06 26.72 -23.90
CA LYS A 211 22.45 26.38 -24.25
C LYS A 211 23.30 25.84 -23.10
N ASP A 212 22.82 25.83 -21.85
CA ASP A 212 23.59 25.34 -20.71
C ASP A 212 22.85 24.23 -19.98
N ALA A 213 23.25 22.99 -20.24
CA ALA A 213 22.66 21.78 -19.65
C ALA A 213 22.71 21.78 -18.12
N ARG A 214 23.72 22.43 -17.50
CA ARG A 214 23.79 22.54 -16.03
C ARG A 214 22.74 23.50 -15.48
N ARG A 215 22.46 24.61 -16.18
CA ARG A 215 21.38 25.54 -15.82
C ARG A 215 20.00 24.93 -16.03
N LEU A 216 19.83 24.09 -17.05
CA LEU A 216 18.59 23.33 -17.26
C LEU A 216 18.35 22.31 -16.15
N ALA A 217 19.39 21.61 -15.69
CA ALA A 217 19.30 20.63 -14.60
C ALA A 217 18.99 21.24 -13.22
N GLY A 218 19.23 22.54 -13.04
CA GLY A 218 18.89 23.31 -11.84
C GLY A 218 17.64 24.19 -12.00
N SER A 219 16.90 24.07 -13.09
CA SER A 219 15.60 24.73 -13.25
C SER A 219 14.49 23.94 -12.55
N THR A 220 13.35 24.57 -12.24
CA THR A 220 12.25 23.85 -11.56
C THR A 220 11.67 22.75 -12.44
N THR A 221 11.54 22.96 -13.76
CA THR A 221 11.16 21.90 -14.70
C THR A 221 12.20 20.79 -14.78
N GLY A 222 13.50 21.11 -14.69
CA GLY A 222 14.57 20.12 -14.63
C GLY A 222 14.53 19.26 -13.36
N ILE A 223 14.23 19.87 -12.21
CA ILE A 223 14.06 19.17 -10.92
C ILE A 223 12.82 18.26 -10.98
N VAL A 224 11.69 18.78 -11.45
CA VAL A 224 10.47 17.97 -11.66
C VAL A 224 10.73 16.83 -12.63
N GLY A 225 11.45 17.07 -13.73
CA GLY A 225 11.84 16.03 -14.69
C GLY A 225 12.67 14.91 -14.05
N LYS A 226 13.62 15.23 -13.16
CA LYS A 226 14.39 14.23 -12.40
C LYS A 226 13.53 13.41 -11.45
N ALA A 227 12.59 14.06 -10.74
CA ALA A 227 11.65 13.38 -9.86
C ALA A 227 10.76 12.39 -10.64
N VAL A 228 10.18 12.84 -11.76
CA VAL A 228 9.34 12.01 -12.64
C VAL A 228 10.15 10.86 -13.27
N ALA A 229 11.40 11.11 -13.67
CA ALA A 229 12.28 10.07 -14.18
C ALA A 229 12.57 9.01 -13.10
N PHE A 230 12.87 9.42 -11.88
CA PHE A 230 13.05 8.49 -10.76
C PHE A 230 11.80 7.65 -10.47
N LEU A 231 10.61 8.26 -10.47
CA LEU A 231 9.35 7.53 -10.30
C LEU A 231 9.10 6.55 -11.46
N THR A 232 9.49 6.93 -12.68
CA THR A 232 9.42 6.04 -13.86
C THR A 232 10.38 4.85 -13.71
N ASP A 233 11.60 5.09 -13.25
CA ASP A 233 12.60 4.05 -13.01
C ASP A 233 12.25 3.13 -11.86
N SER A 234 11.54 3.66 -10.88
CA SER A 234 10.95 2.91 -9.76
C SER A 234 9.63 2.22 -10.13
N GLY A 235 9.21 2.21 -11.41
CA GLY A 235 8.01 1.50 -11.87
C GLY A 235 6.68 2.12 -11.43
N PHE A 236 6.70 3.33 -10.88
CA PHE A 236 5.52 4.04 -10.41
C PHE A 236 4.82 4.84 -11.50
N LEU A 237 5.59 5.31 -12.48
CA LEU A 237 5.07 6.00 -13.65
C LEU A 237 5.44 5.26 -14.93
N GLN A 238 4.60 5.41 -15.94
CA GLN A 238 4.91 4.98 -17.30
C GLN A 238 4.81 6.17 -18.24
N ARG A 239 5.87 6.38 -19.01
CA ARG A 239 5.91 7.41 -20.05
C ARG A 239 4.99 7.06 -21.21
N THR A 240 4.20 8.03 -21.66
CA THR A 240 3.22 7.89 -22.74
C THR A 240 3.47 8.83 -23.92
N GLY A 241 4.30 9.87 -23.76
CA GLY A 241 4.62 10.82 -24.83
C GLY A 241 5.68 11.85 -24.43
N ASP A 242 6.05 12.71 -25.39
CA ASP A 242 7.06 13.76 -25.23
C ASP A 242 6.46 15.15 -24.88
N ASP A 243 5.14 15.28 -24.92
CA ASP A 243 4.45 16.57 -24.80
C ASP A 243 4.68 17.22 -23.43
N ALA A 244 4.76 18.56 -23.43
CA ALA A 244 4.84 19.39 -22.22
C ALA A 244 5.94 18.94 -21.22
N GLY A 245 7.12 18.61 -21.74
CA GLY A 245 8.26 18.13 -20.96
C GLY A 245 8.23 16.61 -20.68
N GLY A 246 7.28 15.89 -21.28
CA GLY A 246 7.04 14.47 -21.11
C GLY A 246 5.68 14.21 -20.46
N ALA A 247 4.92 13.28 -21.04
CA ALA A 247 3.63 12.84 -20.55
C ALA A 247 3.73 11.44 -19.92
N PHE A 248 3.07 11.25 -18.78
CA PHE A 248 3.14 10.04 -17.98
C PHE A 248 1.78 9.64 -17.43
N ARG A 249 1.61 8.34 -17.19
CA ARG A 249 0.47 7.77 -16.47
C ARG A 249 0.94 7.01 -15.22
N THR A 250 0.08 6.93 -14.22
CA THR A 250 0.36 6.17 -13.00
C THR A 250 0.26 4.66 -13.21
N THR A 251 0.94 3.91 -12.35
CA THR A 251 0.79 2.45 -12.22
C THR A 251 0.03 2.10 -10.94
N ALA A 252 -0.45 0.85 -10.85
CA ALA A 252 -1.10 0.33 -9.64
C ALA A 252 -0.21 0.45 -8.40
N ARG A 253 1.08 0.12 -8.54
CA ARG A 253 2.06 0.22 -7.46
C ARG A 253 2.20 1.65 -6.95
N TYR A 254 2.09 2.66 -7.82
CA TYR A 254 2.15 4.05 -7.37
C TYR A 254 0.92 4.47 -6.60
N GLN A 255 -0.27 4.09 -7.05
CA GLN A 255 -1.51 4.35 -6.32
C GLN A 255 -1.45 3.73 -4.91
N LEU A 256 -1.01 2.48 -4.80
CA LEU A 256 -0.82 1.80 -3.52
C LEU A 256 0.19 2.52 -2.62
N GLN A 257 1.33 2.92 -3.18
CA GLN A 257 2.34 3.66 -2.43
C GLN A 257 1.81 5.02 -1.93
N VAL A 258 1.07 5.76 -2.76
CA VAL A 258 0.47 7.04 -2.35
C VAL A 258 -0.62 6.83 -1.30
N ARG A 259 -1.45 5.80 -1.46
CA ARG A 259 -2.50 5.44 -0.49
C ARG A 259 -1.90 5.10 0.88
N ASP A 260 -0.84 4.30 0.92
CA ASP A 260 -0.12 3.94 2.14
C ASP A 260 0.47 5.17 2.85
N MET A 261 1.16 6.04 2.09
CA MET A 261 1.72 7.28 2.63
C MET A 261 0.65 8.25 3.13
N ALA A 262 -0.45 8.41 2.38
CA ALA A 262 -1.55 9.29 2.78
C ALA A 262 -2.26 8.77 4.04
N GLY A 263 -2.45 7.45 4.16
CA GLY A 263 -3.00 6.83 5.37
C GLY A 263 -2.11 7.02 6.59
N SER A 264 -0.79 6.83 6.42
CA SER A 264 0.19 7.05 7.50
C SER A 264 0.23 8.51 7.96
N ALA A 265 0.21 9.46 7.01
CA ALA A 265 0.16 10.89 7.34
C ALA A 265 -1.15 11.28 8.05
N ALA A 266 -2.30 10.79 7.57
CA ALA A 266 -3.58 11.05 8.23
C ALA A 266 -3.62 10.49 9.66
N MET A 267 -3.04 9.31 9.90
CA MET A 267 -2.92 8.74 11.24
C MET A 267 -2.04 9.61 12.14
N ALA A 268 -0.89 10.08 11.65
CA ALA A 268 -0.01 10.97 12.40
C ALA A 268 -0.74 12.27 12.82
N GLU A 269 -1.49 12.89 11.92
CA GLU A 269 -2.30 14.07 12.22
C GLU A 269 -3.37 13.79 13.30
N LEU A 270 -4.05 12.64 13.24
CA LEU A 270 -5.03 12.26 14.27
C LEU A 270 -4.39 12.05 15.65
N LEU A 271 -3.17 11.51 15.69
CA LEU A 271 -2.39 11.35 16.91
C LEU A 271 -1.95 12.71 17.47
N GLU A 272 -1.47 13.62 16.61
CA GLU A 272 -1.10 14.99 17.00
C GLU A 272 -2.31 15.79 17.51
N LEU A 273 -3.48 15.59 16.90
CA LEU A 273 -4.75 16.17 17.34
C LEU A 273 -5.31 15.50 18.61
N GLY A 274 -4.71 14.41 19.09
CA GLY A 274 -5.17 13.64 20.25
C GLY A 274 -6.51 12.92 20.06
N VAL A 275 -6.92 12.71 18.80
CA VAL A 275 -8.19 12.04 18.45
C VAL A 275 -8.07 10.52 18.61
N VAL A 276 -6.89 9.97 18.37
CA VAL A 276 -6.60 8.54 18.55
C VAL A 276 -5.70 8.37 19.78
N PRO A 277 -6.09 7.61 20.80
CA PRO A 277 -5.20 7.32 21.92
C PRO A 277 -4.04 6.44 21.42
N VAL A 278 -2.80 6.82 21.76
CA VAL A 278 -1.66 5.91 21.68
C VAL A 278 -1.85 4.87 22.78
N THR A 279 -2.45 3.73 22.45
CA THR A 279 -2.41 2.56 23.32
C THR A 279 -0.99 2.00 23.26
N ASP A 280 -0.43 1.62 24.40
CA ASP A 280 0.92 1.05 24.58
C ASP A 280 1.13 -0.33 23.92
N GLY A 281 0.32 -0.68 22.93
CA GLY A 281 0.31 -1.99 22.28
C GLY A 281 -0.22 -3.11 23.18
N SER A 282 -0.61 -2.84 24.43
CA SER A 282 -1.38 -3.81 25.20
C SER A 282 -2.82 -3.79 24.70
N ALA A 283 -3.29 -4.94 24.21
CA ALA A 283 -4.69 -5.12 23.88
C ALA A 283 -5.49 -5.11 25.20
N THR A 284 -5.88 -3.92 25.67
CA THR A 284 -6.79 -3.79 26.79
C THR A 284 -8.19 -3.58 26.23
N LEU A 285 -9.03 -4.61 26.33
CA LEU A 285 -10.47 -4.43 26.18
C LEU A 285 -10.91 -3.49 27.30
N LEU A 286 -11.29 -2.25 26.96
CA LEU A 286 -12.04 -1.43 27.88
C LEU A 286 -13.37 -2.16 28.14
N PRO A 287 -13.70 -2.53 29.40
CA PRO A 287 -15.05 -2.97 29.69
C PRO A 287 -16.01 -1.84 29.31
N PRO A 288 -17.25 -2.17 28.88
CA PRO A 288 -18.27 -1.15 28.68
C PRO A 288 -18.39 -0.30 29.97
N PRO A 289 -18.71 1.01 29.85
CA PRO A 289 -19.02 1.82 31.01
C PRO A 289 -20.06 1.11 31.88
N ASP A 290 -19.93 1.27 33.20
CA ASP A 290 -20.73 0.58 34.21
C ASP A 290 -22.22 0.55 33.78
N PRO A 291 -22.88 -0.61 33.81
CA PRO A 291 -24.30 -0.71 33.46
C PRO A 291 -25.21 0.15 34.37
N ASP A 292 -24.67 0.68 35.47
CA ASP A 292 -25.36 1.58 36.40
C ASP A 292 -25.42 3.05 35.91
N ASP A 293 -24.63 3.44 34.89
CA ASP A 293 -24.68 4.79 34.27
C ASP A 293 -25.60 4.86 33.03
N LEU A 294 -26.21 3.75 32.65
CA LEU A 294 -27.32 3.74 31.70
C LEU A 294 -28.62 3.86 32.49
N GLU A 295 -29.09 5.09 32.72
CA GLU A 295 -30.50 5.33 33.03
C GLU A 295 -31.33 4.73 31.89
N LEU A 296 -31.78 3.50 32.07
CA LEU A 296 -32.84 2.90 31.28
C LEU A 296 -34.05 3.83 31.42
N ALA A 297 -34.30 4.64 30.40
CA ALA A 297 -35.53 5.42 30.32
C ALA A 297 -36.70 4.46 30.51
N ALA A 298 -37.45 4.66 31.61
CA ALA A 298 -38.38 3.69 32.18
C ALA A 298 -39.56 3.28 31.27
N ASP A 299 -39.65 3.83 30.06
CA ASP A 299 -40.73 3.60 29.10
C ASP A 299 -40.28 3.08 27.72
N ALA A 300 -39.04 2.59 27.55
CA ALA A 300 -38.61 1.97 26.29
C ALA A 300 -39.00 0.48 26.15
N GLY A 301 -40.06 0.04 26.84
CA GLY A 301 -40.62 -1.30 26.71
C GLY A 301 -41.39 -1.45 25.40
N LEU A 302 -40.79 -2.12 24.39
CA LEU A 302 -41.54 -2.57 23.22
C LEU A 302 -42.50 -3.71 23.63
N PRO A 303 -43.80 -3.62 23.28
CA PRO A 303 -44.78 -4.63 23.67
C PRO A 303 -44.68 -5.83 22.74
N PHE A 304 -44.18 -6.96 23.24
CA PHE A 304 -44.42 -8.24 22.63
C PHE A 304 -45.50 -8.97 23.45
N HIS A 305 -46.70 -9.05 22.87
CA HIS A 305 -47.74 -9.98 23.30
C HIS A 305 -47.29 -11.42 23.05
N GLY A 306 -47.77 -12.35 23.89
CA GLY A 306 -47.51 -13.78 23.82
C GLY A 306 -48.29 -14.54 22.77
#